data_AF-A0A2W7NGY9-F1
#
_entry.id   AF-A0A2W7NGY9-F1
#
_cell.length_a   1.000
_cell.length_b   1.000
_cell.length_c   1.000
_cell.angle_alpha   90.00
_cell.angle_beta   90.00
_cell.angle_gamma   90.00
#
_symmetry.space_group_name_H-M   'P 1'
#
loop_
_entity.id
_entity.type
_entity.pdbx_description
1 polymer ?
#
loop_
_entity_poly.entity_id
_entity_poly.type
_entity_poly.pdbx_seq_one_letter_code
_entity_poly.pdbx_strand_id
1 'polypeptide(L)' 'MSDDFNMSMRTFLKEVGVTSQQAIEDAMRDADTAGRSFDAKVVLTIDGLELEHVVTGRITGRGSEPDPDPDIAQVQPS' A
#
# COMPACT_ATOMS: atom_id res chain seq x y z
N MET A 1 24.54 11.00 12.54
CA MET A 1 24.16 9.59 12.20
C MET A 1 25.17 9.09 11.18
N SER A 2 25.69 7.87 11.31
CA SER A 2 26.64 7.34 10.33
C SER A 2 25.95 7.01 9.01
N ASP A 3 26.69 7.06 7.91
CA ASP A 3 26.17 6.69 6.59
C ASP A 3 25.73 5.23 6.56
N ASP A 4 26.42 4.34 7.28
CA ASP A 4 26.07 2.92 7.41
C ASP A 4 24.70 2.71 8.07
N PHE A 5 24.37 3.50 9.09
CA PHE A 5 23.06 3.46 9.73
C PHE A 5 21.95 3.87 8.74
N ASN A 6 22.16 4.98 8.02
CA ASN A 6 21.18 5.46 7.04
C ASN A 6 21.00 4.46 5.88
N MET A 7 22.09 3.84 5.44
CA MET A 7 22.09 2.84 4.37
C MET A 7 21.34 1.58 4.79
N SER A 8 21.66 1.04 5.97
CA SER A 8 21.02 -0.18 6.50
C SER A 8 19.52 0.04 6.75
N MET A 9 19.14 1.17 7.36
CA MET A 9 17.74 1.52 7.58
C MET A 9 16.95 1.61 6.27
N ARG A 10 17.48 2.31 5.26
CA ARG A 10 16.84 2.44 3.94
C ARG A 10 16.72 1.09 3.23
N THR A 11 17.73 0.24 3.35
CA THR A 11 17.73 -1.09 2.76
C THR A 11 16.62 -1.94 3.37
N PHE A 12 16.52 -1.97 4.70
CA PHE A 12 15.47 -2.70 5.42
C PHE A 12 14.07 -2.20 5.03
N LEU A 13 13.83 -0.90 5.09
CA LEU A 13 12.51 -0.33 4.75
C LEU A 13 12.11 -0.59 3.29
N LYS A 14 13.08 -0.59 2.37
CA LYS A 14 12.85 -0.94 0.97
C LYS A 14 12.45 -2.41 0.83
N GLU A 15 13.16 -3.31 1.50
CA GLU A 15 12.85 -4.74 1.48
C GLU A 15 11.45 -5.01 2.03
N VAL A 16 11.09 -4.42 3.18
CA VAL A 16 9.74 -4.51 3.76
C VAL A 16 8.69 -4.01 2.77
N GLY A 17 8.91 -2.85 2.14
CA GLY A 17 7.97 -2.29 1.17
C GLY A 17 7.75 -3.20 -0.04
N VAL A 18 8.82 -3.67 -0.68
CA VAL A 18 8.75 -4.50 -1.89
C VAL A 18 8.11 -5.86 -1.60
N THR A 19 8.50 -6.50 -0.50
CA THR A 19 7.97 -7.82 -0.12
C THR A 19 6.51 -7.75 0.31
N SER A 20 6.12 -6.71 1.07
CA SER A 20 4.73 -6.50 1.48
C SER A 20 3.83 -6.24 0.26
N GLN A 21 4.30 -5.46 -0.71
CA GLN A 21 3.56 -5.23 -1.95
C GLN A 21 3.32 -6.55 -2.70
N GLN A 22 4.36 -7.35 -2.90
CA GLN A 22 4.22 -8.65 -3.60
C GLN A 22 3.21 -9.55 -2.88
N ALA A 23 3.29 -9.67 -1.55
CA ALA A 23 2.36 -10.46 -0.77
C ALA A 23 0.90 -9.96 -0.88
N ILE A 24 0.68 -8.65 -0.88
CA ILE A 24 -0.64 -8.05 -1.09
C ILE A 24 -1.16 -8.35 -2.50
N GLU A 25 -0.31 -8.21 -3.52
CA GLU A 25 -0.68 -8.49 -4.91
C GLU A 25 -1.06 -9.96 -5.12
N ASP A 26 -0.30 -10.88 -4.54
CA ASP A 26 -0.58 -12.32 -4.59
C ASP A 26 -1.90 -12.64 -3.88
N ALA A 27 -2.12 -12.08 -2.69
CA ALA A 27 -3.38 -12.26 -1.96
C ALA A 27 -4.60 -11.68 -2.70
N MET A 28 -4.43 -10.58 -3.43
CA MET A 28 -5.50 -9.96 -4.22
C MET A 28 -5.77 -10.70 -5.54
N ARG A 29 -4.79 -11.44 -6.07
CA ARG A 29 -4.92 -12.16 -7.35
C ARG A 29 -5.90 -13.32 -7.28
N ASP A 30 -5.93 -14.01 -6.15
CA ASP A 30 -6.77 -15.20 -5.94
C ASP A 30 -8.13 -14.87 -5.31
N ALA A 31 -8.39 -13.60 -5.01
CA ALA A 31 -9.60 -13.13 -4.33
C ALA A 31 -10.46 -12.23 -5.24
N ASP A 32 -11.78 -12.36 -5.12
CA ASP A 32 -12.71 -11.39 -5.74
C ASP A 32 -12.73 -10.09 -4.91
N THR A 33 -11.93 -9.14 -5.39
CA THR A 33 -11.64 -7.87 -4.70
C THR A 33 -12.23 -6.66 -5.42
N ALA A 34 -12.87 -6.84 -6.57
CA ALA A 34 -13.42 -5.74 -7.38
C ALA A 34 -14.46 -4.92 -6.58
N GLY A 35 -14.31 -3.59 -6.58
CA GLY A 35 -15.19 -2.68 -5.83
C GLY A 35 -15.11 -2.77 -4.30
N ARG A 36 -14.17 -3.57 -3.76
CA ARG A 36 -14.02 -3.77 -2.32
C ARG A 36 -12.81 -2.98 -1.78
N SER A 37 -12.95 -2.53 -0.55
CA SER A 37 -11.87 -1.92 0.23
C SER A 37 -11.52 -2.81 1.42
N PHE A 38 -10.22 -2.87 1.72
CA PHE A 38 -9.67 -3.67 2.80
C PHE A 38 -8.88 -2.76 3.73
N ASP A 39 -9.15 -2.86 5.03
CA ASP A 39 -8.32 -2.20 6.02
C ASP A 39 -7.05 -3.04 6.23
N ALA A 40 -5.89 -2.42 6.07
CA ALA A 40 -4.58 -3.03 6.21
C ALA A 40 -3.88 -2.49 7.46
N LYS A 41 -3.14 -3.36 8.14
CA LYS A 41 -2.36 -3.03 9.34
C LYS A 41 -0.98 -3.67 9.24
N VAL A 42 0.05 -2.87 9.47
CA VAL A 42 1.44 -3.30 9.64
C VAL A 42 1.88 -2.95 11.05
N VAL A 43 2.59 -3.86 11.70
CA VAL A 43 3.21 -3.64 13.01
C VAL A 43 4.71 -3.85 12.84
N LEU A 44 5.49 -2.82 13.09
CA LEU A 44 6.95 -2.86 13.12
C LEU A 44 7.41 -2.89 14.57
N THR A 45 8.07 -3.96 14.96
CA THR A 45 8.68 -4.13 16.29
C THR A 45 10.19 -4.18 16.18
N ILE A 46 10.90 -3.52 17.08
CA ILE A 46 12.35 -3.64 17.21
C ILE A 46 12.69 -4.09 18.62
N ASP A 47 13.06 -5.36 18.74
CA ASP A 47 13.50 -5.95 19.99
C ASP A 47 14.75 -5.25 20.50
N GLY A 48 14.77 -4.93 21.79
CA GLY A 48 15.86 -4.19 22.44
C GLY A 48 15.78 -2.67 22.33
N LEU A 49 14.86 -2.11 21.54
CA LEU A 49 14.54 -0.67 21.53
C LEU A 49 13.15 -0.35 22.10
N GLU A 50 12.40 -1.37 22.54
CA GLU A 50 11.02 -1.24 23.04
C GLU A 50 10.12 -0.44 22.08
N LEU A 51 10.42 -0.53 20.77
CA LEU A 51 9.71 0.19 19.73
C LEU A 51 8.64 -0.70 19.14
N GLU A 52 7.39 -0.24 19.23
CA GLU A 52 6.26 -0.75 18.47
C GLU A 52 5.67 0.40 17.66
N HIS A 53 5.67 0.26 16.34
CA HIS A 53 5.08 1.22 15.43
C HIS A 53 4.00 0.56 14.58
N VAL A 54 2.78 1.08 14.67
CA VAL A 54 1.62 0.57 13.94
C VAL A 54 1.27 1.52 12.81
N VAL A 55 1.22 0.98 11.60
CA VAL A 55 0.75 1.69 10.40
C VAL A 55 -0.55 1.06 9.95
N THR A 56 -1.60 1.87 9.84
CA THR A 56 -2.90 1.43 9.30
C THR A 56 -3.21 2.19 8.02
N GLY A 57 -3.80 1.51 7.04
CA GLY A 57 -4.20 2.11 5.77
C GLY A 57 -5.37 1.38 5.16
N ARG A 58 -5.86 1.89 4.03
CA ARG A 58 -6.92 1.27 3.24
C ARG A 58 -6.39 0.93 1.86
N ILE A 59 -6.68 -0.28 1.39
CA ILE A 59 -6.29 -0.77 0.06
C ILE A 59 -7.56 -1.10 -0.72
N THR A 60 -7.66 -0.62 -1.96
CA THR A 60 -8.74 -0.93 -2.88
C THR A 60 -8.37 -2.11 -3.76
N GLY A 61 -9.32 -3.03 -3.98
CA GLY A 61 -9.09 -4.20 -4.82
C GLY A 61 -8.90 -3.88 -6.31
N ARG A 62 -8.30 -4.82 -7.05
CA ARG A 62 -8.08 -4.69 -8.50
C ARG A 62 -9.42 -4.78 -9.22
N GLY A 63 -9.86 -3.70 -9.84
CA GLY A 63 -11.11 -3.65 -10.61
C GLY A 63 -12.00 -2.44 -10.36
N SER A 64 -11.63 -1.52 -9.46
CA SER A 64 -12.22 -0.19 -9.48
C SER A 64 -11.66 0.58 -10.68
N GLU A 65 -12.26 0.43 -11.86
CA GLU A 65 -12.33 1.58 -12.76
C GLU A 65 -12.91 2.72 -11.90
N PRO A 66 -12.22 3.86 -11.75
CA PRO A 66 -12.89 5.03 -11.22
C PRO A 66 -14.06 5.29 -12.17
N ASP A 67 -15.29 5.32 -11.62
CA ASP A 67 -16.49 5.71 -12.36
C ASP A 67 -16.13 6.93 -13.22
N PRO A 68 -16.32 6.89 -14.56
CA PRO A 68 -16.00 8.03 -15.39
C PRO A 68 -16.78 9.22 -14.85
N ASP A 69 -16.05 10.28 -14.50
CA ASP A 69 -16.60 11.49 -13.92
C ASP A 69 -17.83 11.93 -14.74
N PRO A 70 -19.03 12.06 -14.13
CA PRO A 70 -20.24 12.41 -14.88
C PRO A 70 -20.12 13.75 -15.62
N ASP A 71 -19.12 14.58 -15.31
CA ASP A 71 -18.93 15.91 -15.89
C ASP A 71 -18.21 15.94 -17.26
N ILE A 72 -17.60 14.83 -17.70
CA ILE A 72 -16.95 14.78 -19.04
C ILE A 72 -17.92 14.50 -20.20
N ALA A 73 -19.21 14.28 -19.91
CA ALA A 73 -20.23 13.98 -20.92
C ALA A 73 -20.87 15.21 -21.59
N GLN A 74 -20.48 16.45 -21.24
CA GLN A 74 -21.18 17.66 -21.74
C GLN A 74 -20.34 18.70 -22.49
N VAL A 75 -19.19 18.34 -23.06
CA VAL A 75 -18.60 19.19 -24.11
C VAL A 75 -19.23 18.83 -25.46
N GLN A 76 -20.46 19.29 -25.68
CA GLN A 76 -21.01 19.39 -27.03
C GLN A 76 -20.22 20.48 -27.77
N PRO A 77 -19.61 20.17 -28.93
CA PRO A 77 -19.00 21.23 -29.74
C PRO A 77 -20.12 22.13 -30.29
N SER A 78 -19.98 23.44 -30.05
CA SER A 78 -20.77 24.48 -30.73
C SER A 78 -20.23 24.72 -32.14
#